data_AF-A0A497D5G2-F1
#
_entry.id   AF-A0A497D5G2-F1
#
_cell.length_a   1.000
_cell.length_b   1.000
_cell.length_c   1.000
_cell.angle_alpha   90.00
_cell.angle_beta   90.00
_cell.angle_gamma   90.00
#
_symmetry.space_group_name_H-M   'P 1'
#
loop_
_entity.id
_entity.type
_entity.pdbx_description
1 polymer ?
#
loop_
_entity_poly.entity_id
_entity_poly.type
_entity_poly.pdbx_seq_one_letter_code
_entity_poly.pdbx_strand_id
1 'polypeptide(L)' 'YAEKIKVERGRFVVNEKQQTTDPKVFAGGDAVNRTADAISAIADGFRACKAIDEMLVKK' A
#
# COMPACT_ATOMS: atom_id res chain seq x y z
N TYR A 1 -7.38 12.05 9.18
CA TYR A 1 -6.94 10.95 8.29
C TYR A 1 -5.91 11.44 7.27
N ALA A 2 -6.20 12.47 6.46
CA ALA A 2 -5.28 12.98 5.45
C ALA A 2 -3.92 13.48 5.99
N GLU A 3 -3.87 13.99 7.22
CA GLU A 3 -2.63 14.52 7.83
C GLU A 3 -1.56 13.46 8.14
N LYS A 4 -1.93 12.16 8.14
CA LYS A 4 -1.01 11.07 8.51
C LYS A 4 -0.51 10.25 7.33
N ILE A 5 -1.10 10.42 6.14
CA ILE A 5 -0.78 9.63 4.95
C ILE A 5 0.05 10.48 3.99
N LYS A 6 1.29 10.09 3.76
CA LYS A 6 2.21 10.79 2.88
C LYS A 6 1.89 10.51 1.41
N VAL A 7 1.75 11.58 0.63
CA VAL A 7 1.53 11.53 -0.81
C VAL A 7 2.62 12.34 -1.49
N GLU A 8 3.27 11.77 -2.50
CA GLU A 8 4.27 12.45 -3.33
C GLU A 8 3.87 12.39 -4.80
N ARG A 9 3.82 13.57 -5.45
CA ARG A 9 3.46 13.69 -6.87
C ARG A 9 2.16 12.95 -7.24
N GLY A 10 1.15 13.03 -6.37
CA GLY A 10 -0.16 12.41 -6.55
C GLY A 10 -0.21 10.90 -6.29
N ARG A 11 0.84 10.30 -5.74
CA ARG A 11 0.90 8.86 -5.40
C ARG A 11 1.17 8.66 -3.92
N PHE A 12 0.57 7.62 -3.33
CA PHE A 12 0.83 7.27 -1.95
C PHE A 12 2.25 6.73 -1.78
N VAL A 13 2.94 7.20 -0.74
CA VAL A 13 4.23 6.63 -0.34
C VAL A 13 3.96 5.41 0.53
N VAL A 14 4.50 4.26 0.12
CA VAL A 14 4.36 2.99 0.83
C VAL A 14 5.69 2.30 1.03
N ASN A 15 5.75 1.37 1.98
CA ASN A 15 6.87 0.45 2.16
C ASN A 15 6.69 -0.84 1.32
N GLU A 16 7.61 -1.80 1.46
CA GLU A 16 7.59 -3.08 0.72
C GLU A 16 6.33 -3.94 0.97
N LYS A 17 5.63 -3.71 2.08
CA LYS A 17 4.37 -4.37 2.45
C LYS A 17 3.13 -3.64 1.95
N GLN A 18 3.31 -2.61 1.10
CA GLN A 18 2.23 -1.74 0.63
C GLN A 18 1.55 -0.94 1.74
N GLN A 19 2.23 -0.76 2.87
CA GLN A 19 1.73 0.00 4.01
C GLN A 19 2.12 1.47 3.87
N THR A 20 1.17 2.36 4.09
CA THR A 20 1.40 3.81 4.07
C THR A 20 2.12 4.27 5.35
N THR A 21 2.30 5.58 5.51
CA THR A 21 2.80 6.17 6.77
C THR A 21 1.80 6.05 7.93
N ASP A 22 0.52 5.75 7.67
CA ASP A 22 -0.41 5.26 8.70
C ASP A 22 -0.32 3.73 8.79
N PRO A 23 0.08 3.15 9.93
CA PRO A 23 0.26 1.71 10.08
C PRO A 23 -1.01 0.88 9.80
N LYS A 24 -2.20 1.48 9.84
CA LYS A 24 -3.46 0.75 9.60
C LYS A 24 -3.94 0.83 8.15
N VAL A 25 -3.25 1.60 7.30
CA VAL A 25 -3.68 1.90 5.93
C VAL A 25 -2.65 1.39 4.93
N PHE A 26 -3.14 0.70 3.91
CA PHE A 26 -2.37 0.10 2.84
C PHE A 26 -2.83 0.64 1.49
N ALA A 27 -1.92 0.71 0.51
CA ALA A 27 -2.20 1.20 -0.85
C ALA A 27 -1.32 0.46 -1.86
N GLY A 28 -1.84 0.19 -3.06
CA GLY A 28 -1.11 -0.51 -4.13
C GLY A 28 -1.68 -0.22 -5.52
N GLY A 29 -1.04 -0.75 -6.55
CA GLY A 29 -1.44 -0.52 -7.94
C GLY A 29 -1.18 0.91 -8.40
N ASP A 30 -2.01 1.43 -9.30
CA ASP A 30 -1.80 2.74 -9.97
C ASP A 30 -1.73 3.92 -8.99
N ALA A 31 -2.33 3.76 -7.81
CA ALA A 31 -2.28 4.75 -6.74
C ALA A 31 -0.86 4.94 -6.14
N VAL A 32 0.04 3.98 -6.39
CA VAL A 32 1.42 3.94 -5.88
C VAL A 32 2.44 3.83 -7.00
N ASN A 33 2.17 3.00 -8.02
CA ASN A 33 3.12 2.67 -9.08
C ASN A 33 3.15 3.70 -10.20
N ARG A 34 4.33 3.92 -10.77
CA ARG A 34 4.50 4.74 -11.98
C ARG A 34 4.25 3.96 -13.26
N THR A 35 4.56 2.67 -13.26
CA THR A 35 4.36 1.78 -14.42
C THR A 35 2.89 1.61 -14.74
N ALA A 36 2.03 1.58 -13.71
CA ALA A 36 0.57 1.44 -13.83
C ALA A 36 0.14 0.26 -14.71
N ASP A 37 0.81 -0.90 -14.54
CA ASP A 37 0.51 -2.12 -15.25
C ASP A 37 -0.27 -3.11 -14.37
N ALA A 38 -1.04 -3.99 -15.01
CA ALA A 38 -1.90 -4.94 -14.30
C ALA A 38 -1.11 -5.93 -13.43
N ILE A 39 0.09 -6.34 -13.85
CA ILE A 39 0.88 -7.35 -13.14
C ILE A 39 1.39 -6.76 -11.82
N SER A 40 1.94 -5.54 -11.86
CA SER A 40 2.40 -4.86 -10.64
C SER A 40 1.23 -4.55 -9.69
N ALA A 41 0.08 -4.14 -10.21
CA ALA A 41 -1.10 -3.89 -9.39
C ALA A 41 -1.61 -5.15 -8.67
N ILE A 42 -1.64 -6.29 -9.36
CA ILE A 42 -2.01 -7.58 -8.76
C ILE A 42 -0.99 -8.00 -7.69
N ALA A 43 0.31 -7.89 -7.99
CA ALA A 43 1.36 -8.23 -7.03
C ALA A 43 1.30 -7.36 -5.77
N ASP A 44 1.03 -6.08 -5.91
CA ASP A 44 0.86 -5.16 -4.80
C ASP A 44 -0.37 -5.49 -3.96
N GLY A 45 -1.51 -5.77 -4.60
CA GLY A 45 -2.73 -6.19 -3.90
C GLY A 45 -2.48 -7.45 -3.06
N PHE A 46 -1.75 -8.42 -3.61
CA PHE A 46 -1.38 -9.63 -2.87
C PHE A 46 -0.49 -9.32 -1.65
N ARG A 47 0.55 -8.48 -1.81
CA ARG A 47 1.43 -8.07 -0.69
C ARG A 47 0.65 -7.32 0.40
N ALA A 48 -0.24 -6.41 0.00
CA ALA A 48 -1.09 -5.65 0.92
C ALA A 48 -2.01 -6.58 1.71
N CYS A 49 -2.71 -7.51 1.03
CA CYS A 49 -3.58 -8.49 1.70
C CYS A 49 -2.82 -9.35 2.71
N LYS A 50 -1.64 -9.85 2.33
CA LYS A 50 -0.80 -10.64 3.24
C LYS A 50 -0.38 -9.82 4.47
N ALA A 51 -0.02 -8.55 4.29
CA ALA A 51 0.37 -7.68 5.39
C ALA A 51 -0.82 -7.34 6.31
N ILE A 52 -2.02 -7.14 5.75
CA ILE A 52 -3.26 -6.94 6.51
C ILE A 52 -3.59 -8.20 7.32
N ASP A 53 -3.50 -9.38 6.71
CA ASP A 53 -3.71 -10.66 7.39
C ASP A 53 -2.72 -10.83 8.56
N GLU A 54 -1.42 -10.60 8.32
CA GLU A 54 -0.40 -10.62 9.37
C GLU A 54 -0.72 -9.63 10.51
N MET A 55 -1.18 -8.42 10.19
CA MET A 55 -1.53 -7.37 11.16
C MET A 55 -2.75 -7.74 12.02
N LEU A 56 -3.73 -8.43 11.45
CA LEU A 56 -4.97 -8.78 12.13
C LEU A 56 -4.89 -10.10 12.91
N VAL A 57 -4.11 -11.06 12.40
CA VAL A 57 -4.02 -12.41 12.98
C VAL A 57 -2.94 -12.49 14.08
N LYS A 58 -1.82 -11.77 13.95
CA LYS A 58 -0.82 -11.68 15.04
C LYS A 58 -1.20 -10.54 15.99
N LYS A 59 -1.89 -10.89 17.08
CA LYS A 59 -2.00 -10.03 18.28
C LYS A 59 -0.91 -10.38 19.29
#